data_AF-A0A9D8UZU8-F1
#
_entry.id   AF-A0A9D8UZU8-F1
#
_cell.length_a   1.000
_cell.length_b   1.000
_cell.length_c   1.000
_cell.angle_alpha   90.00
_cell.angle_beta   90.00
_cell.angle_gamma   90.00
#
_symmetry.space_group_name_H-M   'P 1'
#
loop_
_entity.id
_entity.type
_entity.pdbx_description
1 polymer ?
#
loop_
_entity_poly.entity_id
_entity_poly.type
_entity_poly.pdbx_seq_one_letter_code
_entity_poly.pdbx_strand_id
1 'polypeptide(L)'
;MFVTRFALASLILAFSCPGLRADPLDDLPEDVAAQYEQVRLCTNNAADANQTEGLNWWNRRTPEQQRYMLELPCEEKYIVTICVFLYDPDLKGCTNKGVARYRADRHCAAQGHEILSPEKAACEATYVANFTPVF
;
A
#
# COMPACT_ATOMS: atom_id res chain seq x y z
N MET A 1 -21.31 32.72 -56.60
CA MET A 1 -21.85 31.35 -56.75
C MET A 1 -20.69 30.39 -56.48
N PHE A 2 -20.77 29.60 -55.40
CA PHE A 2 -20.17 28.27 -55.11
C PHE A 2 -18.74 27.95 -55.66
N VAL A 3 -17.75 27.34 -54.98
CA VAL A 3 -17.70 26.51 -53.77
C VAL A 3 -16.22 26.25 -53.43
N THR A 4 -15.90 26.44 -52.15
CA THR A 4 -15.13 25.55 -51.24
C THR A 4 -13.74 25.02 -51.59
N ARG A 5 -12.78 25.50 -50.77
CA ARG A 5 -11.54 24.80 -50.38
C ARG A 5 -11.91 23.50 -49.64
N PHE A 6 -11.45 22.34 -50.15
CA PHE A 6 -11.42 21.11 -49.35
C PHE A 6 -10.15 21.08 -48.51
N ALA A 7 -10.29 21.40 -47.22
CA ALA A 7 -9.32 20.99 -46.22
C ALA A 7 -9.57 19.51 -45.92
N LEU A 8 -8.58 18.65 -46.20
CA LEU A 8 -8.56 17.30 -45.65
C LEU A 8 -8.39 17.43 -44.12
N ALA A 9 -9.50 17.36 -43.39
CA ALA A 9 -9.48 17.06 -41.97
C ALA A 9 -9.19 15.56 -41.85
N SER A 10 -7.99 15.23 -41.39
CA SER A 10 -7.65 13.90 -40.90
C SER A 10 -8.58 13.55 -39.74
N LEU A 11 -9.65 12.83 -40.05
CA LEU A 11 -10.49 12.15 -39.08
C LEU A 11 -9.63 11.03 -38.49
N ILE A 12 -8.92 11.31 -37.40
CA ILE A 12 -8.40 10.26 -36.53
C ILE A 12 -9.64 9.68 -35.85
N LEU A 13 -10.19 8.63 -36.46
CA LEU A 13 -11.12 7.71 -35.82
C LEU A 13 -10.36 7.07 -34.65
N ALA A 14 -10.51 7.64 -33.46
CA ALA A 14 -10.23 6.94 -32.22
C ALA A 14 -11.22 5.77 -32.18
N PHE A 15 -10.75 4.60 -32.62
CA PHE A 15 -11.43 3.32 -32.41
C PHE A 15 -11.61 3.15 -30.90
N SER A 16 -12.80 3.46 -30.40
CA SER A 16 -13.25 3.01 -29.10
C SER A 16 -13.33 1.48 -29.19
N CYS A 17 -12.30 0.78 -28.72
CA CYS A 17 -12.34 -0.65 -28.50
C CYS A 17 -13.45 -0.93 -27.47
N PRO A 18 -14.59 -1.53 -27.85
CA PRO A 18 -15.61 -1.94 -26.89
C PRO A 18 -15.13 -3.24 -26.26
N GLY A 19 -14.26 -3.14 -25.26
CA GLY A 19 -13.62 -4.31 -24.65
C GLY A 19 -12.46 -4.02 -23.71
N LEU A 20 -11.85 -2.83 -23.72
CA LEU A 20 -11.03 -2.41 -22.58
C LEU A 20 -12.00 -2.01 -21.47
N ARG A 21 -12.14 -2.87 -20.44
CA ARG A 21 -12.67 -2.39 -19.15
C ARG A 21 -11.77 -1.24 -18.72
N ALA A 22 -12.37 -0.08 -18.43
CA ALA A 22 -11.66 1.01 -17.77
C ALA A 22 -11.01 0.46 -16.49
N ASP A 23 -9.79 0.91 -16.19
CA ASP A 23 -9.14 0.54 -14.94
C ASP A 23 -10.03 1.08 -13.79
N PRO A 24 -10.37 0.29 -12.77
CA PRO A 24 -11.10 0.78 -11.61
C PRO A 24 -10.53 2.07 -10.96
N LEU A 25 -9.25 2.38 -11.21
CA LEU A 25 -8.59 3.60 -10.77
C LEU A 25 -8.95 4.84 -11.61
N ASP A 26 -9.38 4.67 -12.86
CA ASP A 26 -9.65 5.78 -13.80
C ASP A 26 -10.89 6.62 -13.39
N ASP A 27 -11.80 6.04 -12.59
CA ASP A 27 -13.05 6.68 -12.16
C ASP A 27 -12.95 7.37 -10.78
N LEU A 28 -11.79 7.30 -10.11
CA LEU A 28 -11.60 7.86 -8.77
C LEU A 28 -11.00 9.28 -8.78
N PRO A 29 -11.23 10.07 -7.72
CA PRO A 29 -10.40 11.23 -7.44
C PRO A 29 -8.91 10.86 -7.47
N GLU A 30 -8.12 11.64 -8.19
CA GLU A 30 -6.69 11.35 -8.44
C GLU A 30 -5.90 11.14 -7.15
N ASP A 31 -6.25 11.85 -6.08
CA ASP A 31 -5.63 11.74 -4.76
C ASP A 31 -5.93 10.38 -4.09
N VAL A 32 -7.14 9.86 -4.22
CA VAL A 32 -7.54 8.56 -3.66
C VAL A 32 -6.85 7.42 -4.43
N ALA A 33 -6.84 7.50 -5.76
CA ALA A 33 -6.16 6.52 -6.60
C ALA A 33 -4.64 6.47 -6.31
N ALA A 34 -4.00 7.63 -6.20
CA ALA A 34 -2.57 7.73 -5.90
C ALA A 34 -2.22 7.19 -4.50
N GLN A 35 -3.03 7.47 -3.49
CA GLN A 35 -2.82 6.95 -2.13
C GLN A 35 -2.97 5.43 -2.07
N TYR A 36 -4.01 4.88 -2.70
CA TYR A 36 -4.19 3.44 -2.77
C TYR A 36 -3.02 2.77 -3.50
N GLU A 37 -2.59 3.33 -4.64
CA GLU A 37 -1.48 2.79 -5.42
C GLU A 37 -0.17 2.73 -4.61
N GLN A 38 0.11 3.77 -3.82
CA GLN A 38 1.26 3.79 -2.91
C GLN A 38 1.23 2.62 -1.91
N VAL A 39 0.06 2.28 -1.36
CA VAL A 39 -0.09 1.17 -0.42
C VAL A 39 -0.06 -0.17 -1.16
N ARG A 40 -0.72 -0.26 -2.30
CA ARG A 40 -0.83 -1.49 -3.11
C ARG A 40 0.54 -2.00 -3.53
N LEU A 41 1.40 -1.13 -4.07
CA LEU A 41 2.75 -1.51 -4.52
C LEU A 41 3.63 -2.06 -3.40
N CYS A 42 3.38 -1.64 -2.16
CA CYS A 42 4.15 -2.05 -0.98
C CYS A 42 3.59 -3.29 -0.27
N THR A 43 2.32 -3.64 -0.51
CA THR A 43 1.63 -4.69 0.25
C THR A 43 1.16 -5.85 -0.61
N ASN A 44 1.07 -5.66 -1.94
CA ASN A 44 0.56 -6.64 -2.86
C ASN A 44 1.54 -6.84 -4.02
N ASN A 45 2.30 -7.92 -3.94
CA ASN A 45 3.36 -8.27 -4.89
C ASN A 45 2.89 -9.21 -6.01
N ALA A 46 1.61 -9.59 -6.04
CA ALA A 46 1.08 -10.48 -7.06
C ALA A 46 0.69 -9.67 -8.32
N ALA A 47 1.31 -10.02 -9.46
CA ALA A 47 0.96 -9.48 -10.77
C ALA A 47 -0.52 -9.70 -11.14
N ASP A 48 -1.18 -10.67 -10.48
CA ASP A 48 -2.56 -11.09 -10.75
C ASP A 48 -3.56 -10.56 -9.70
N ALA A 49 -3.13 -9.66 -8.81
CA ALA A 49 -4.02 -9.12 -7.79
C ALA A 49 -5.18 -8.32 -8.41
N ASN A 50 -6.41 -8.64 -8.01
CA ASN A 50 -7.59 -7.92 -8.46
C ASN A 50 -7.59 -6.49 -7.90
N GLN A 51 -7.20 -5.52 -8.73
CA GLN A 51 -7.14 -4.10 -8.38
C GLN A 51 -8.49 -3.56 -7.89
N THR A 52 -9.59 -4.03 -8.48
CA THR A 52 -10.95 -3.65 -8.04
C THR A 52 -11.21 -4.05 -6.60
N GLU A 53 -10.86 -5.28 -6.23
CA GLU A 53 -11.07 -5.79 -4.86
C GLU A 53 -10.17 -5.07 -3.85
N GLY A 54 -8.92 -4.82 -4.22
CA GLY A 54 -8.00 -4.08 -3.36
C GLY A 54 -8.43 -2.63 -3.17
N LEU A 55 -8.94 -1.98 -4.21
CA LEU A 55 -9.49 -0.63 -4.12
C LEU A 55 -10.78 -0.59 -3.29
N ASN A 56 -11.68 -1.56 -3.47
CA ASN A 56 -12.86 -1.71 -2.63
C ASN A 56 -12.50 -1.98 -1.16
N TRP A 57 -11.41 -2.70 -0.90
CA TRP A 57 -10.89 -2.86 0.46
C TRP A 57 -10.37 -1.54 1.01
N TRP A 58 -9.59 -0.78 0.24
CA TRP A 58 -9.06 0.54 0.60
C TRP A 58 -10.16 1.55 0.92
N ASN A 59 -11.18 1.65 0.07
CA ASN A 59 -12.29 2.60 0.23
C ASN A 59 -13.17 2.32 1.46
N ARG A 60 -13.10 1.11 2.03
CA ARG A 60 -13.78 0.74 3.28
C ARG A 60 -12.94 1.03 4.52
N ARG A 61 -11.77 1.65 4.39
CA ARG A 61 -10.90 2.01 5.52
C ARG A 61 -11.28 3.39 6.05
N THR A 62 -11.20 3.55 7.37
CA THR A 62 -11.39 4.86 7.98
C THR A 62 -10.22 5.78 7.62
N PRO A 63 -10.39 7.12 7.70
CA PRO A 63 -9.29 8.05 7.48
C PRO A 63 -8.07 7.78 8.38
N GLU A 64 -8.28 7.35 9.63
CA GLU A 64 -7.19 6.96 10.53
C GLU A 64 -6.45 5.72 10.04
N GLN A 65 -7.17 4.69 9.57
CA GLN A 65 -6.57 3.49 9.01
C GLN A 65 -5.73 3.80 7.76
N GLN A 66 -6.27 4.62 6.85
CA GLN A 66 -5.58 5.06 5.65
C GLN A 66 -4.32 5.87 6.01
N ARG A 67 -4.43 6.78 6.99
CA ARG A 67 -3.31 7.59 7.47
C ARG A 67 -2.14 6.72 7.95
N TYR A 68 -2.36 5.75 8.83
CA TYR A 68 -1.27 4.87 9.29
C TYR A 68 -0.67 4.03 8.16
N MET A 69 -1.46 3.59 7.18
CA MET A 69 -0.95 2.91 5.98
C MET A 69 -0.07 3.80 5.12
N LEU A 70 -0.33 5.11 5.08
CA LEU A 70 0.43 6.07 4.28
C LEU A 70 1.71 6.54 5.00
N GLU A 71 1.65 6.73 6.33
CA GLU A 71 2.76 7.27 7.14
C GLU A 71 3.93 6.29 7.34
N LEU A 72 3.71 4.97 7.27
CA LEU A 72 4.79 3.99 7.37
C LEU A 72 5.63 3.88 6.09
N PRO A 73 6.94 3.55 6.18
CA PRO A 73 7.76 3.20 5.03
C PRO A 73 7.23 1.93 4.35
N CYS A 74 7.55 1.75 3.07
CA CYS A 74 6.98 0.72 2.19
C CYS A 74 7.08 -0.69 2.79
N GLU A 75 8.24 -1.02 3.34
CA GLU A 75 8.57 -2.31 3.95
C GLU A 75 7.76 -2.60 5.23
N GLU A 76 7.14 -1.58 5.82
CA GLU A 76 6.37 -1.69 7.06
C GLU A 76 4.86 -1.52 6.83
N LYS A 77 4.43 -1.05 5.64
CA LYS A 77 2.99 -0.84 5.34
C LYS A 77 2.16 -2.11 5.51
N TYR A 78 2.74 -3.29 5.26
CA TYR A 78 2.05 -4.57 5.47
C TYR A 78 1.63 -4.78 6.93
N ILE A 79 2.36 -4.21 7.90
CA ILE A 79 2.11 -4.39 9.34
C ILE A 79 0.76 -3.78 9.72
N VAL A 80 0.54 -2.53 9.36
CA VAL A 80 -0.74 -1.84 9.59
C VAL A 80 -1.86 -2.46 8.74
N THR A 81 -1.58 -2.90 7.50
CA THR A 81 -2.54 -3.64 6.68
C THR A 81 -3.03 -4.91 7.38
N ILE A 82 -2.14 -5.67 8.04
CA ILE A 82 -2.51 -6.84 8.84
C ILE A 82 -3.35 -6.45 10.06
N CYS A 83 -2.95 -5.44 10.84
CA CYS A 83 -3.71 -4.98 12.01
C CYS A 83 -5.15 -4.60 11.62
N VAL A 84 -5.29 -3.93 10.48
CA VAL A 84 -6.58 -3.56 9.90
C VAL A 84 -7.37 -4.77 9.39
N PHE A 85 -6.70 -5.74 8.78
CA PHE A 85 -7.33 -6.99 8.32
C PHE A 85 -7.85 -7.83 9.49
N LEU A 86 -7.13 -7.84 10.61
CA LEU A 86 -7.51 -8.55 11.83
C LEU A 86 -8.57 -7.81 12.66
N TYR A 87 -9.02 -6.63 12.21
CA TYR A 87 -9.97 -5.78 12.94
C TYR A 87 -9.51 -5.47 14.37
N ASP A 88 -8.22 -5.23 14.56
CA ASP A 88 -7.68 -4.93 15.89
C ASP A 88 -8.31 -3.63 16.45
N PRO A 89 -8.94 -3.68 17.64
CA PRO A 89 -9.58 -2.50 18.23
C PRO A 89 -8.58 -1.43 18.67
N ASP A 90 -7.31 -1.79 18.92
CA ASP A 90 -6.20 -0.88 19.21
C ASP A 90 -5.23 -0.86 18.03
N LEU A 91 -5.66 -0.22 16.94
CA LEU A 91 -4.87 -0.15 15.72
C LEU A 91 -3.49 0.46 15.94
N LYS A 92 -3.40 1.50 16.77
CA LYS A 92 -2.14 2.18 17.10
C LYS A 92 -1.21 1.26 17.87
N GLY A 93 -1.70 0.58 18.91
CA GLY A 93 -0.92 -0.39 19.68
C GLY A 93 -0.48 -1.59 18.84
N CYS A 94 -1.37 -2.15 18.03
CA CYS A 94 -1.05 -3.24 17.11
C CYS A 94 0.07 -2.84 16.14
N THR A 95 -0.05 -1.66 15.52
CA THR A 95 0.92 -1.17 14.54
C THR A 95 2.27 -0.89 15.19
N ASN A 96 2.30 -0.18 16.31
CA ASN A 96 3.53 0.09 17.05
C ASN A 96 4.26 -1.19 17.47
N LYS A 97 3.53 -2.18 17.97
CA LYS A 97 4.08 -3.48 18.36
C LYS A 97 4.64 -4.24 17.16
N GLY A 98 3.94 -4.22 16.03
CA GLY A 98 4.40 -4.84 14.79
C GLY A 98 5.67 -4.18 14.25
N VAL A 99 5.71 -2.85 14.18
CA VAL A 99 6.87 -2.08 13.74
C VAL A 99 8.07 -2.31 14.66
N ALA A 100 7.86 -2.31 15.98
CA ALA A 100 8.91 -2.62 16.96
C ALA A 100 9.55 -3.98 16.69
N ARG A 101 8.72 -5.02 16.47
CA ARG A 101 9.19 -6.39 16.20
C ARG A 101 9.89 -6.51 14.86
N TYR A 102 9.33 -5.91 13.80
CA TYR A 102 9.97 -5.91 12.48
C TYR A 102 11.36 -5.26 12.52
N ARG A 103 11.45 -4.07 13.11
CA ARG A 103 12.73 -3.36 13.21
C ARG A 103 13.72 -4.08 14.12
N ALA A 104 13.25 -4.70 15.21
CA ALA A 104 14.09 -5.52 16.08
C ALA A 104 14.69 -6.71 15.34
N ASP A 105 13.88 -7.48 14.61
CA ASP A 105 14.35 -8.62 13.80
C ASP A 105 15.43 -8.19 12.81
N ARG A 106 15.18 -7.11 12.05
CA ARG A 106 16.13 -6.58 11.06
C ARG A 106 17.42 -6.08 11.71
N HIS A 107 17.29 -5.36 12.83
CA HIS A 107 18.43 -4.85 13.59
C HIS A 107 19.31 -5.99 14.12
N CYS A 108 18.71 -6.99 14.76
CA CYS A 108 19.43 -8.11 15.37
C CYS A 108 19.99 -9.09 14.33
N ALA A 109 19.27 -9.31 13.21
CA ALA A 109 19.81 -10.07 12.09
C ALA A 109 21.03 -9.39 11.46
N ALA A 110 21.05 -8.06 11.37
CA ALA A 110 22.21 -7.31 10.86
C ALA A 110 23.46 -7.42 11.75
N GLN A 111 23.30 -7.81 13.02
CA GLN A 111 24.41 -8.10 13.93
C GLN A 111 24.96 -9.54 13.78
N GLY A 112 24.34 -10.36 12.92
CA GLY A 112 24.76 -11.73 12.66
C GLY A 112 24.18 -12.78 13.60
N HIS A 113 23.19 -12.43 14.44
CA HIS A 113 22.52 -13.42 15.30
C HIS A 113 21.64 -14.36 14.47
N GLU A 114 21.73 -15.66 14.74
CA GLU A 114 20.92 -16.67 14.02
C GLU A 114 19.43 -16.54 14.35
N ILE A 115 18.56 -16.87 13.38
CA ILE A 115 17.13 -16.53 13.35
C ILE A 115 16.33 -17.02 14.58
N LEU A 116 16.77 -18.09 15.24
CA LEU A 116 16.09 -18.67 16.41
C LEU A 116 17.04 -18.83 17.61
N SER A 117 18.14 -18.07 17.62
CA SER A 117 19.13 -18.12 18.69
C SER A 117 18.66 -17.39 19.96
N PRO A 118 19.07 -17.84 21.16
CA PRO A 118 18.87 -17.10 22.39
C PRO A 118 19.43 -15.67 22.32
N GLU A 119 20.55 -15.48 21.63
CA GLU A 119 21.21 -14.18 21.43
C GLU A 119 20.33 -13.24 20.63
N LYS A 120 19.73 -13.72 19.52
CA LYS A 120 18.77 -12.93 18.75
C LYS A 120 17.55 -12.56 19.58
N ALA A 121 16.97 -13.50 20.31
CA ALA A 121 15.81 -13.24 21.16
C ALA A 121 16.10 -12.19 22.25
N ALA A 122 17.29 -12.25 22.87
CA ALA A 122 17.73 -11.27 23.86
C ALA A 122 17.97 -9.88 23.25
N CYS A 123 18.59 -9.83 22.07
CA CYS A 123 18.75 -8.59 21.30
C CYS A 123 17.39 -7.96 20.96
N GLU A 124 16.45 -8.75 20.45
CA GLU A 124 15.13 -8.26 20.07
C GLU A 124 14.34 -7.76 21.29
N ALA A 125 14.37 -8.50 22.40
CA ALA A 125 13.72 -8.07 23.65
C ALA A 125 14.28 -6.73 24.14
N THR A 126 15.60 -6.56 24.07
CA THR A 126 16.28 -5.31 24.45
C THR A 126 15.90 -4.17 23.52
N TYR A 127 15.85 -4.42 22.20
CA TYR A 127 15.45 -3.43 21.22
C TYR A 127 14.00 -2.97 21.44
N VAL A 128 13.08 -3.92 21.58
CA VAL A 128 11.65 -3.65 21.78
C VAL A 128 11.41 -2.88 23.10
N ALA A 129 12.13 -3.20 24.16
CA ALA A 129 12.01 -2.49 25.45
C ALA A 129 12.41 -1.00 25.36
N ASN A 130 13.31 -0.65 24.43
CA ASN A 130 13.77 0.72 24.21
C ASN A 130 13.14 1.38 22.97
N PHE A 131 12.19 0.70 22.32
CA PHE A 131 11.58 1.19 21.11
C PHE A 131 10.70 2.41 21.40
N THR A 132 10.88 3.47 20.59
CA THR A 132 10.00 4.63 20.60
C THR A 132 8.85 4.40 19.62
N PRO A 133 7.58 4.41 20.07
CA PRO A 133 6.42 4.30 19.21
C PRO A 133 6.43 5.30 18.05
N VAL A 134 5.95 4.87 16.89
CA VAL A 134 5.87 5.69 15.68
C VAL A 134 4.51 6.39 15.54
N PHE A 135 3.49 5.90 16.25
CA PHE A 135 2.16 6.49 16.33
C PHE A 135 1.73 6.77 17.75
#